data_AF-A0A7C7V3E9-F1
#
_entry.id   AF-A0A7C7V3E9-F1
#
_cell.length_a   1.000
_cell.length_b   1.000
_cell.length_c   1.000
_cell.angle_alpha   90.00
_cell.angle_beta   90.00
_cell.angle_gamma   90.00
#
_symmetry.space_group_name_H-M   'P 1'
#
loop_
_entity.id
_entity.type
_entity.pdbx_description
1 polymer ?
#
loop_
_entity_poly.entity_id
_entity_poly.type
_entity_poly.pdbx_seq_one_letter_code
_entity_poly.pdbx_strand_id
1 'polypeptide(L)'
;MERSVPRTSRRPKDCGCLAGPGRSAPGRHLLDAQPGGWRYRHLFDPLRGARQMGVTSPCTVFLLGATLALHAEPTAAPQAGRLKEVVRQAFRETHQGFSADEILVDDRLNKAFVAACRRELPHVEEATLNRTLLNLRKAGELKVPATRRRVVRHEEYLHAAEIAARLMYDRYGTTMDRVLCDPELRREFDQQAQAVAPDVSAYRLRKAALGLRKARRLRPELAVRVADWGKQVLTLPAAKIAKSPKLVPARPGVYIFRDRSGYLYIGQSSDLQRRLAKHLDRSDRSSLAAYFASRAVEDITVELHVFDPQSKARLAEMRRAYESELIRSRKPRFNIAP
;
A
#
# COMPACT_ATOMS: atom_id res chain seq x y z
N MET A 1 75.41 -0.30 17.15
CA MET A 1 75.95 -1.64 17.43
C MET A 1 74.76 -2.58 17.47
N GLU A 2 74.41 -3.21 16.35
CA GLU A 2 74.88 -4.56 15.93
C GLU A 2 74.22 -5.64 16.82
N ARG A 3 73.54 -6.71 16.38
CA ARG A 3 73.34 -7.47 15.12
C ARG A 3 71.98 -8.21 15.29
N SER A 4 71.10 -8.49 14.33
CA SER A 4 71.16 -9.08 12.98
C SER A 4 71.43 -10.62 12.91
N VAL A 5 70.34 -11.36 12.59
CA VAL A 5 70.19 -12.62 11.77
C VAL A 5 70.83 -13.94 12.26
N PRO A 6 70.58 -15.17 11.68
CA PRO A 6 69.59 -15.63 10.67
C PRO A 6 68.99 -17.07 10.79
N ARG A 7 67.94 -17.29 9.95
CA ARG A 7 67.54 -18.45 9.11
C ARG A 7 68.13 -19.86 9.37
N THR A 8 67.28 -20.88 9.23
CA THR A 8 67.51 -21.99 8.26
C THR A 8 66.21 -22.61 7.74
N SER A 9 66.26 -22.95 6.46
CA SER A 9 65.30 -23.69 5.65
C SER A 9 65.61 -25.19 5.67
N ARG A 10 64.63 -26.05 5.35
CA ARG A 10 64.76 -27.18 4.41
C ARG A 10 63.42 -27.91 4.20
N ARG A 11 63.01 -27.99 2.93
CA ARG A 11 62.07 -28.93 2.29
C ARG A 11 62.73 -30.34 2.18
N PRO A 12 62.19 -31.30 1.38
CA PRO A 12 60.85 -31.91 1.30
C PRO A 12 60.96 -33.46 1.38
N LYS A 13 59.86 -34.20 1.23
CA LYS A 13 59.87 -35.51 0.54
C LYS A 13 58.48 -35.88 0.01
N ASP A 14 58.49 -36.20 -1.29
CA ASP A 14 57.41 -36.72 -2.12
C ASP A 14 57.06 -38.19 -1.82
N CYS A 15 55.93 -38.62 -2.42
CA CYS A 15 55.51 -39.96 -2.88
C CYS A 15 54.04 -40.16 -2.50
N GLY A 16 53.09 -40.52 -3.37
CA GLY A 16 53.10 -40.88 -4.79
C GLY A 16 51.73 -41.45 -5.15
N CYS A 17 51.22 -41.02 -6.32
CA CYS A 17 50.30 -41.63 -7.29
C CYS A 17 49.29 -42.73 -6.89
N LEU A 18 48.06 -42.64 -7.42
CA LEU A 18 47.61 -43.46 -8.56
C LEU A 18 46.29 -42.92 -9.18
N ALA A 19 46.27 -42.89 -10.52
CA ALA A 19 45.17 -42.53 -11.44
C ALA A 19 44.12 -43.66 -11.55
N GLY A 20 42.92 -43.56 -12.12
CA GLY A 20 42.16 -42.62 -12.96
C GLY A 20 40.74 -43.25 -13.16
N PRO A 21 40.01 -43.12 -14.30
CA PRO A 21 39.94 -42.05 -15.29
C PRO A 21 38.48 -41.60 -15.63
N GLY A 22 38.36 -40.37 -16.15
CA GLY A 22 37.55 -40.04 -17.33
C GLY A 22 36.03 -39.84 -17.22
N ARG A 23 35.57 -38.59 -17.43
CA ARG A 23 34.61 -38.25 -18.50
C ARG A 23 34.47 -36.72 -18.69
N SER A 24 34.64 -36.37 -19.96
CA SER A 24 34.37 -35.17 -20.76
C SER A 24 33.35 -34.14 -20.26
N ALA A 25 33.75 -32.86 -20.37
CA ALA A 25 32.91 -31.66 -20.51
C ALA A 25 32.29 -31.59 -21.95
N PRO A 26 31.38 -30.66 -22.33
CA PRO A 26 31.59 -29.20 -22.25
C PRO A 26 30.32 -28.34 -21.99
N GLY A 27 30.51 -27.02 -21.83
CA GLY A 27 29.44 -26.04 -22.11
C GLY A 27 29.34 -24.88 -21.12
N ARG A 28 30.29 -23.94 -21.16
CA ARG A 28 30.12 -22.59 -20.61
C ARG A 28 29.31 -21.76 -21.61
N HIS A 29 28.12 -21.33 -21.22
CA HIS A 29 27.49 -20.14 -21.79
C HIS A 29 27.31 -19.08 -20.70
N LEU A 30 28.12 -18.02 -20.83
CA LEU A 30 27.81 -16.68 -20.38
C LEU A 30 26.46 -16.27 -20.97
N LEU A 31 25.56 -15.67 -20.19
CA LEU A 31 24.69 -14.59 -20.66
C LEU A 31 24.21 -13.75 -19.46
N ASP A 32 24.30 -12.46 -19.69
CA ASP A 32 24.13 -11.36 -18.77
C ASP A 32 22.73 -11.23 -18.17
N ALA A 33 22.70 -10.78 -16.92
CA ALA A 33 21.53 -10.23 -16.27
C ALA A 33 21.32 -8.77 -16.72
N GLN A 34 20.12 -8.48 -17.25
CA GLN A 34 19.54 -7.14 -17.18
C GLN A 34 18.09 -7.22 -16.67
N PRO A 35 17.72 -6.45 -15.61
CA PRO A 35 16.37 -6.42 -15.10
C PRO A 35 15.51 -5.43 -15.91
N GLY A 36 14.55 -5.97 -16.66
CA GLY A 36 13.52 -5.20 -17.36
C GLY A 36 12.62 -4.44 -16.40
N GLY A 37 12.49 -3.13 -16.65
CA GLY A 37 11.72 -2.19 -15.84
C GLY A 37 10.21 -2.38 -15.94
N TRP A 38 9.55 -2.39 -14.78
CA TRP A 38 8.09 -2.33 -14.67
C TRP A 38 7.61 -0.90 -14.86
N ARG A 39 7.15 -0.57 -16.08
CA ARG A 39 6.38 0.65 -16.37
C ARG A 39 4.91 0.44 -15.95
N TYR A 40 4.52 0.93 -14.78
CA TYR A 40 3.11 1.12 -14.47
C TYR A 40 2.62 2.43 -15.10
N ARG A 41 1.86 2.32 -16.20
CA ARG A 41 1.06 3.44 -16.72
C ARG A 41 -0.08 3.72 -15.74
N HIS A 42 -0.17 4.99 -15.33
CA HIS A 42 -1.30 5.55 -14.61
C HIS A 42 -2.55 5.52 -15.49
N LEU A 43 -3.62 4.93 -14.97
CA LEU A 43 -4.98 5.19 -15.45
C LEU A 43 -5.90 5.19 -14.23
N PHE A 44 -6.11 6.37 -13.65
CA PHE A 44 -7.29 6.68 -12.85
C PHE A 44 -7.41 8.20 -12.75
N ASP A 45 -8.40 8.73 -13.48
CA ASP A 45 -8.98 10.06 -13.27
C ASP A 45 -10.50 9.85 -13.17
N PRO A 46 -11.12 9.99 -11.98
CA PRO A 46 -12.56 9.98 -11.88
C PRO A 46 -13.06 11.24 -11.17
N LEU A 47 -13.27 12.32 -11.92
CA LEU A 47 -14.15 13.41 -11.51
C LEU A 47 -14.90 13.95 -12.74
N ARG A 48 -16.17 13.55 -12.89
CA ARG A 48 -17.26 14.35 -13.49
C ARG A 48 -18.57 13.57 -13.49
N GLY A 49 -19.64 14.20 -13.01
CA GLY A 49 -21.01 13.85 -13.43
C GLY A 49 -22.03 13.63 -12.32
N ALA A 50 -22.23 14.61 -11.43
CA ALA A 50 -23.54 14.78 -10.80
C ALA A 50 -24.38 15.69 -11.70
N ARG A 51 -25.54 15.21 -12.18
CA ARG A 51 -26.63 16.06 -12.67
C ARG A 51 -27.91 15.67 -11.96
N GLN A 52 -28.49 16.67 -11.31
CA GLN A 52 -29.77 16.66 -10.64
C GLN A 52 -30.92 16.81 -11.64
N MET A 53 -32.07 16.33 -11.20
CA MET A 53 -33.37 16.34 -11.86
C MET A 53 -33.91 17.78 -11.98
N GLY A 54 -34.47 18.10 -13.15
CA GLY A 54 -35.24 19.30 -13.39
C GLY A 54 -36.70 19.11 -13.00
N VAL A 55 -37.21 20.02 -12.16
CA VAL A 55 -38.64 20.29 -11.97
C VAL A 55 -38.93 21.65 -12.60
N THR A 56 -40.03 21.72 -13.32
CA THR A 56 -40.47 22.83 -14.16
C THR A 56 -41.31 23.87 -13.40
N SER A 57 -41.33 25.08 -13.99
CA SER A 57 -42.45 26.04 -14.04
C SER A 57 -42.54 27.18 -12.97
N PRO A 58 -43.23 28.31 -13.28
CA PRO A 58 -42.56 29.57 -13.61
C PRO A 58 -43.16 30.82 -12.91
N CYS A 59 -42.77 32.01 -13.39
CA CYS A 59 -43.38 33.35 -13.22
C CYS A 59 -42.87 34.23 -12.07
N THR A 60 -42.19 35.33 -12.45
CA THR A 60 -42.72 36.72 -12.38
C THR A 60 -41.59 37.73 -12.15
N VAL A 61 -41.63 38.76 -12.98
CA VAL A 61 -40.80 39.97 -13.10
C VAL A 61 -40.71 40.78 -11.80
N PHE A 62 -39.53 41.34 -11.47
CA PHE A 62 -39.38 42.73 -10.99
C PHE A 62 -37.92 43.22 -11.14
N LEU A 63 -37.80 44.41 -11.74
CA LEU A 63 -36.59 45.24 -11.91
C LEU A 63 -36.30 46.06 -10.64
N LEU A 64 -35.02 46.37 -10.42
CA LEU A 64 -34.34 47.32 -9.49
C LEU A 64 -33.27 46.54 -8.69
N GLY A 65 -31.97 46.77 -8.84
CA GLY A 65 -31.27 48.05 -8.84
C GLY A 65 -30.36 48.06 -7.61
N ALA A 66 -29.15 47.48 -7.72
CA ALA A 66 -28.03 47.73 -6.80
C ALA A 66 -26.74 47.08 -7.37
N THR A 67 -25.79 47.93 -7.73
CA THR A 67 -24.42 47.58 -8.09
C THR A 67 -23.67 47.02 -6.88
N LEU A 68 -23.72 45.70 -6.71
CA LEU A 68 -22.81 44.98 -5.83
C LEU A 68 -21.56 44.58 -6.62
N ALA A 69 -20.45 45.24 -6.33
CA ALA A 69 -19.14 44.86 -6.80
C ALA A 69 -18.84 43.42 -6.37
N LEU A 70 -18.92 42.49 -7.32
CA LEU A 70 -18.37 41.15 -7.20
C LEU A 70 -16.86 41.29 -6.96
N HIS A 71 -16.43 41.20 -5.70
CA HIS A 71 -15.09 40.78 -5.38
C HIS A 71 -14.96 39.33 -5.87
N ALA A 72 -14.50 39.18 -7.11
CA ALA A 72 -14.04 37.91 -7.62
C ALA A 72 -12.86 37.47 -6.74
N GLU A 73 -13.11 36.54 -5.82
CA GLU A 73 -12.04 35.90 -5.08
C GLU A 73 -11.07 35.26 -6.08
N PRO A 74 -9.77 35.60 -6.03
CA PRO A 74 -8.81 34.99 -6.92
C PRO A 74 -8.64 33.52 -6.53
N THR A 75 -9.29 32.65 -7.31
CA THR A 75 -8.85 31.30 -7.71
C THR A 75 -7.68 30.71 -6.90
N ALA A 76 -7.94 29.64 -6.14
CA ALA A 76 -6.95 28.90 -5.35
C ALA A 76 -5.81 28.21 -6.16
N ALA A 77 -5.83 28.29 -7.50
CA ALA A 77 -4.88 27.60 -8.40
C ALA A 77 -3.44 28.16 -8.37
N PRO A 78 -3.19 29.49 -8.45
CA PRO A 78 -1.86 30.08 -8.34
C PRO A 78 -1.08 29.70 -7.06
N GLN A 79 -1.77 29.53 -5.92
CA GLN A 79 -1.12 29.19 -4.66
C GLN A 79 -0.60 27.74 -4.63
N ALA A 80 -1.34 26.80 -5.22
CA ALA A 80 -0.94 25.40 -5.28
C ALA A 80 0.26 25.16 -6.21
N GLY A 81 0.34 25.89 -7.33
CA GLY A 81 1.49 25.86 -8.23
C GLY A 81 2.77 26.36 -7.55
N ARG A 82 2.68 27.53 -6.91
CA ARG A 82 3.77 28.13 -6.14
C ARG A 82 4.27 27.22 -5.01
N LEU A 83 3.37 26.61 -4.25
CA LEU A 83 3.73 25.68 -3.17
C LEU A 83 4.62 24.52 -3.66
N LYS A 84 4.25 23.89 -4.78
CA LYS A 84 5.02 22.79 -5.36
C LYS A 84 6.41 23.22 -5.81
N GLU A 85 6.51 24.40 -6.41
CA GLU A 85 7.77 24.95 -6.90
C GLU A 85 8.74 25.23 -5.75
N VAL A 86 8.29 25.94 -4.71
CA VAL A 86 9.09 26.23 -3.52
C VAL A 86 9.55 24.94 -2.84
N VAL A 87 8.65 23.97 -2.65
CA VAL A 87 9.02 22.67 -2.05
C VAL A 87 10.05 21.93 -2.88
N ARG A 88 9.92 21.94 -4.21
CA ARG A 88 10.89 21.30 -5.12
C ARG A 88 12.25 21.97 -5.04
N GLN A 89 12.28 23.29 -4.97
CA GLN A 89 13.50 24.07 -4.86
C GLN A 89 14.20 23.88 -3.50
N ALA A 90 13.45 24.01 -2.41
CA ALA A 90 13.95 23.74 -1.06
C ALA A 90 14.52 22.32 -0.92
N PHE A 91 13.88 21.32 -1.54
CA PHE A 91 14.42 19.96 -1.59
C PHE A 91 15.77 19.89 -2.29
N ARG A 92 15.92 20.50 -3.48
CA ARG A 92 17.20 20.55 -4.22
C ARG A 92 18.34 21.15 -3.40
N GLU A 93 18.04 22.18 -2.62
CA GLU A 93 19.05 22.88 -1.82
C GLU A 93 19.45 22.09 -0.57
N THR A 94 18.52 21.35 0.03
CA THR A 94 18.70 20.81 1.38
C THR A 94 18.84 19.29 1.45
N HIS A 95 18.55 18.55 0.37
CA HIS A 95 18.49 17.09 0.46
C HIS A 95 19.85 16.41 0.72
N GLN A 96 20.98 17.07 0.41
CA GLN A 96 22.34 16.56 0.68
C GLN A 96 22.57 15.12 0.15
N GLY A 97 21.96 14.77 -0.98
CA GLY A 97 22.00 13.41 -1.56
C GLY A 97 21.03 12.41 -0.93
N PHE A 98 20.30 12.76 0.11
CA PHE A 98 19.29 11.91 0.73
C PHE A 98 17.95 11.94 -0.02
N SER A 99 17.14 10.90 0.19
CA SER A 99 15.79 10.81 -0.39
C SER A 99 14.78 11.63 0.41
N ALA A 100 13.64 11.97 -0.22
CA ALA A 100 12.52 12.62 0.47
C ALA A 100 12.03 11.86 1.72
N ASP A 101 12.04 10.52 1.66
CA ASP A 101 11.67 9.68 2.81
C ASP A 101 12.67 9.82 3.97
N GLU A 102 13.95 10.06 3.67
CA GLU A 102 14.98 10.25 4.70
C GLU A 102 14.88 11.65 5.33
N ILE A 103 14.62 12.69 4.52
CA ILE A 103 14.34 14.05 5.02
C ILE A 103 13.15 14.06 5.96
N LEU A 104 12.14 13.22 5.72
CA LEU A 104 10.96 13.16 6.58
C LEU A 104 11.26 12.60 7.97
N VAL A 105 12.14 11.60 8.08
CA VAL A 105 12.39 10.88 9.35
C VAL A 105 13.54 11.45 10.18
N ASP A 106 14.51 12.10 9.53
CA ASP A 106 15.65 12.75 10.19
C ASP A 106 15.30 14.21 10.52
N ASP A 107 15.18 14.53 11.82
CA ASP A 107 14.78 15.86 12.28
C ASP A 107 15.72 16.98 11.80
N ARG A 108 17.02 16.70 11.67
CA ARG A 108 17.98 17.70 11.23
C ARG A 108 17.76 18.03 9.75
N LEU A 109 17.58 17.01 8.92
CA LEU A 109 17.27 17.20 7.50
C LEU A 109 15.90 17.86 7.32
N ASN A 110 14.89 17.44 8.10
CA ASN A 110 13.55 18.00 8.02
C ASN A 110 13.53 19.49 8.40
N LYS A 111 14.19 19.87 9.50
CA LYS A 111 14.30 21.27 9.93
C LYS A 111 14.97 22.14 8.88
N ALA A 112 16.06 21.66 8.25
CA ALA A 112 16.73 22.40 7.18
C ALA A 112 15.80 22.61 5.97
N PHE A 113 15.10 21.55 5.55
CA PHE A 113 14.12 21.59 4.45
C PHE A 113 12.95 22.56 4.74
N VAL A 114 12.36 22.49 5.93
CA VAL A 114 11.25 23.36 6.36
C VAL A 114 11.71 24.81 6.45
N ALA A 115 12.89 25.07 7.00
CA ALA A 115 13.46 26.42 7.06
C ALA A 115 13.67 27.00 5.66
N ALA A 116 14.17 26.20 4.70
CA ALA A 116 14.33 26.63 3.32
C ALA A 116 12.98 26.98 2.66
N CYS A 117 11.93 26.18 2.90
CA CYS A 117 10.58 26.47 2.39
C CYS A 117 10.00 27.76 3.01
N ARG A 118 10.18 27.97 4.32
CA ARG A 118 9.60 29.09 5.07
C ARG A 118 10.16 30.45 4.66
N ARG A 119 11.33 30.50 4.00
CA ARG A 119 11.84 31.75 3.40
C ARG A 119 10.87 32.34 2.38
N GLU A 120 10.14 31.49 1.66
CA GLU A 120 9.17 31.92 0.64
C GLU A 120 7.71 31.67 1.03
N LEU A 121 7.48 30.77 2.00
CA LEU A 121 6.16 30.35 2.47
C LEU A 121 6.06 30.40 4.00
N PRO A 122 6.16 31.57 4.63
CA PRO A 122 6.27 31.70 6.09
C PRO A 122 5.05 31.16 6.86
N HIS A 123 3.86 31.22 6.26
CA HIS A 123 2.60 30.82 6.90
C HIS A 123 2.13 29.41 6.55
N VAL A 124 2.92 28.63 5.79
CA VAL A 124 2.52 27.27 5.42
C VAL A 124 2.96 26.29 6.49
N GLU A 125 2.00 25.51 6.98
CA GLU A 125 2.23 24.48 7.98
C GLU A 125 3.25 23.42 7.55
N GLU A 126 4.10 22.97 8.47
CA GLU A 126 5.12 21.94 8.25
C GLU A 126 4.50 20.66 7.68
N ALA A 127 3.33 20.26 8.19
CA ALA A 127 2.57 19.11 7.70
C ALA A 127 2.24 19.23 6.20
N THR A 128 1.90 20.44 5.73
CA THR A 128 1.59 20.70 4.32
C THR A 128 2.84 20.67 3.46
N LEU A 129 3.96 21.21 3.93
CA LEU A 129 5.26 21.17 3.24
C LEU A 129 5.76 19.72 3.08
N ASN A 130 5.80 18.96 4.17
CA ASN A 130 6.22 17.55 4.19
C ASN A 130 5.31 16.67 3.31
N ARG A 131 3.99 16.87 3.37
CA ARG A 131 3.04 16.15 2.50
C ARG A 131 3.24 16.48 1.02
N THR A 132 3.48 17.76 0.70
CA THR A 132 3.77 18.19 -0.67
C THR A 132 5.05 17.54 -1.19
N LEU A 133 6.10 17.49 -0.35
CA LEU A 133 7.36 16.81 -0.68
C LEU A 133 7.14 15.33 -1.02
N LEU A 134 6.39 14.60 -0.19
CA LEU A 134 6.08 13.19 -0.47
C LEU A 134 5.23 13.00 -1.74
N ASN A 135 4.29 13.90 -2.01
CA ASN A 135 3.46 13.85 -3.20
C ASN A 135 4.29 14.08 -4.47
N LEU A 136 5.17 15.09 -4.47
CA LEU A 136 6.11 15.34 -5.57
C LEU A 136 7.02 14.13 -5.81
N ARG A 137 7.53 13.50 -4.73
CA ARG A 137 8.31 12.27 -4.83
C ARG A 137 7.51 11.13 -5.46
N LYS A 138 6.26 10.90 -5.03
CA LYS A 138 5.38 9.84 -5.55
C LYS A 138 5.02 10.08 -7.03
N ALA A 139 4.92 11.34 -7.45
CA ALA A 139 4.69 11.74 -8.84
C ALA A 139 5.96 11.73 -9.71
N GLY A 140 7.14 11.49 -9.13
CA GLY A 140 8.42 11.54 -9.87
C GLY A 140 8.89 12.97 -10.21
N GLU A 141 8.34 13.99 -9.56
CA GLU A 141 8.56 15.40 -9.92
C GLU A 141 9.78 16.06 -9.25
N LEU A 142 10.47 15.38 -8.33
CA LEU A 142 11.63 15.96 -7.65
C LEU A 142 12.87 16.05 -8.56
N LYS A 143 12.96 15.22 -9.62
CA LYS A 143 14.02 15.24 -10.66
C LYS A 143 15.46 15.42 -10.15
N VAL A 144 15.79 14.88 -8.98
CA VAL A 144 17.12 14.94 -8.36
C VAL A 144 17.49 13.56 -7.84
N PRO A 145 18.70 13.05 -8.12
CA PRO A 145 19.11 11.72 -7.66
C PRO A 145 19.35 11.69 -6.14
N ALA A 146 18.88 10.64 -5.49
CA ALA A 146 19.26 10.31 -4.11
C ALA A 146 20.51 9.43 -4.14
N THR A 147 21.67 10.01 -3.84
CA THR A 147 22.98 9.36 -3.87
C THR A 147 23.42 8.77 -2.52
N ARG A 148 22.73 9.12 -1.43
CA ARG A 148 23.05 8.66 -0.08
C ARG A 148 21.93 7.80 0.51
N ARG A 149 22.32 6.72 1.18
CA ARG A 149 21.41 5.83 1.90
C ARG A 149 22.01 5.45 3.25
N ARG A 150 21.22 5.60 4.31
CA ARG A 150 21.53 5.01 5.63
C ARG A 150 20.80 3.70 5.77
N VAL A 151 21.53 2.59 5.75
CA VAL A 151 20.97 1.27 6.06
C VAL A 151 20.92 1.13 7.57
N VAL A 152 19.76 0.78 8.09
CA VAL A 152 19.56 0.54 9.52
C VAL A 152 18.88 -0.81 9.65
N ARG A 153 19.43 -1.69 10.50
CA ARG A 153 18.77 -2.94 10.87
C ARG A 153 17.70 -2.61 11.91
N HIS A 154 16.48 -3.04 11.64
CA HIS A 154 15.31 -2.70 12.44
C HIS A 154 14.76 -3.88 13.24
N GLU A 155 15.25 -5.10 13.03
CA GLU A 155 14.68 -6.34 13.58
C GLU A 155 14.48 -6.30 15.10
N GLU A 156 15.48 -5.79 15.82
CA GLU A 156 15.49 -5.71 17.29
C GLU A 156 14.36 -4.85 17.88
N TYR A 157 13.86 -3.84 17.15
CA TYR A 157 12.88 -2.86 17.64
C TYR A 157 11.72 -2.62 16.66
N LEU A 158 11.57 -3.52 15.68
CA LEU A 158 10.54 -3.43 14.66
C LEU A 158 9.15 -3.49 15.30
N HIS A 159 9.01 -4.29 16.35
CA HIS A 159 7.78 -4.47 17.12
C HIS A 159 7.30 -3.18 17.79
N ALA A 160 8.22 -2.38 18.37
CA ALA A 160 7.89 -1.11 19.00
C ALA A 160 7.31 -0.11 17.99
N ALA A 161 7.94 -0.01 16.80
CA ALA A 161 7.44 0.82 15.72
C ALA A 161 6.09 0.32 15.17
N GLU A 162 5.87 -1.01 15.13
CA GLU A 162 4.60 -1.60 14.71
C GLU A 162 3.48 -1.26 15.69
N ILE A 163 3.69 -1.48 16.99
CA ILE A 163 2.72 -1.17 18.06
C ILE A 163 2.33 0.30 18.01
N ALA A 164 3.31 1.22 18.01
CA ALA A 164 3.04 2.65 17.95
C ALA A 164 2.27 3.03 16.67
N ALA A 165 2.64 2.47 15.51
CA ALA A 165 1.94 2.75 14.27
C ALA A 165 0.48 2.28 14.29
N ARG A 166 0.18 1.17 14.95
CA ARG A 166 -1.19 0.67 15.16
C ARG A 166 -1.99 1.59 16.05
N LEU A 167 -1.43 1.98 17.20
CA LEU A 167 -2.07 2.93 18.12
C LEU A 167 -2.41 4.25 17.43
N MET A 168 -1.49 4.80 16.63
CA MET A 168 -1.74 6.02 15.87
C MET A 168 -2.86 5.85 14.83
N TYR A 169 -2.93 4.69 14.18
CA TYR A 169 -3.99 4.39 13.23
C TYR A 169 -5.35 4.24 13.95
N ASP A 170 -5.40 3.53 15.06
CA ASP A 170 -6.62 3.26 15.81
C ASP A 170 -7.18 4.55 16.43
N ARG A 171 -6.32 5.42 16.96
CA ARG A 171 -6.73 6.69 17.57
C ARG A 171 -7.18 7.74 16.54
N TYR A 172 -6.46 7.87 15.43
CA TYR A 172 -6.66 9.00 14.50
C TYR A 172 -7.23 8.60 13.13
N GLY A 173 -7.42 7.31 12.87
CA GLY A 173 -7.88 6.80 11.57
C GLY A 173 -6.96 7.16 10.41
N THR A 174 -5.68 7.43 10.67
CA THR A 174 -4.75 8.07 9.74
C THR A 174 -3.60 7.17 9.31
N THR A 175 -3.02 7.44 8.14
CA THR A 175 -1.89 6.64 7.62
C THR A 175 -0.57 7.06 8.23
N MET A 176 0.40 6.15 8.25
CA MET A 176 1.75 6.47 8.75
C MET A 176 2.44 7.62 7.99
N ASP A 177 2.20 7.76 6.68
CA ASP A 177 2.73 8.90 5.93
C ASP A 177 2.20 10.24 6.51
N ARG A 178 0.92 10.30 6.92
CA ARG A 178 0.32 11.50 7.51
C ARG A 178 0.83 11.76 8.93
N VAL A 179 1.00 10.71 9.74
CA VAL A 179 1.60 10.82 11.07
C VAL A 179 3.01 11.41 10.99
N LEU A 180 3.85 10.95 10.07
CA LEU A 180 5.23 11.41 9.98
C LEU A 180 5.38 12.82 9.37
N CYS A 181 4.42 13.28 8.58
CA CYS A 181 4.42 14.65 8.06
C CYS A 181 4.04 15.69 9.11
N ASP A 182 3.13 15.34 10.02
CA ASP A 182 2.58 16.23 11.02
C ASP A 182 3.46 16.25 12.28
N PRO A 183 4.00 17.42 12.70
CA PRO A 183 4.92 17.47 13.85
C PRO A 183 4.31 16.98 15.15
N GLU A 184 3.00 17.18 15.36
CA GLU A 184 2.33 16.79 16.61
C GLU A 184 2.11 15.29 16.65
N LEU A 185 1.55 14.74 15.57
CA LEU A 185 1.36 13.29 15.44
C LEU A 185 2.69 12.54 15.42
N ARG A 186 3.74 13.13 14.82
CA ARG A 186 5.10 12.56 14.83
C ARG A 186 5.65 12.48 16.26
N ARG A 187 5.51 13.55 17.06
CA ARG A 187 5.93 13.53 18.47
C ARG A 187 5.18 12.48 19.28
N GLU A 188 3.87 12.35 19.06
CA GLU A 188 3.09 11.33 19.76
C GLU A 188 3.50 9.92 19.34
N PHE A 189 3.71 9.67 18.05
CA PHE A 189 4.28 8.41 17.58
C PHE A 189 5.60 8.10 18.27
N ASP A 190 6.50 9.09 18.38
CA ASP A 190 7.79 8.91 19.04
C ASP A 190 7.61 8.52 20.51
N GLN A 191 6.74 9.22 21.23
CA GLN A 191 6.43 8.91 22.63
C GLN A 191 5.89 7.49 22.80
N GLN A 192 4.94 7.07 21.95
CA GLN A 192 4.37 5.73 22.01
C GLN A 192 5.42 4.66 21.67
N ALA A 193 6.26 4.90 20.67
CA ALA A 193 7.29 3.95 20.26
C ALA A 193 8.41 3.83 21.30
N GLN A 194 8.82 4.96 21.90
CA GLN A 194 9.86 5.00 22.94
C GLN A 194 9.37 4.46 24.28
N ALA A 195 8.07 4.52 24.57
CA ALA A 195 7.51 3.83 25.73
C ALA A 195 7.70 2.30 25.66
N VAL A 196 7.75 1.73 24.45
CA VAL A 196 8.01 0.31 24.22
C VAL A 196 9.51 0.00 24.11
N ALA A 197 10.29 0.91 23.51
CA ALA A 197 11.73 0.75 23.29
C ALA A 197 12.50 2.03 23.66
N PRO A 198 12.73 2.30 24.96
CA PRO A 198 13.27 3.57 25.46
C PRO A 198 14.71 3.83 25.01
N ASP A 199 15.51 2.78 24.84
CA ASP A 199 16.91 2.88 24.42
C ASP A 199 17.08 3.07 22.90
N VAL A 200 15.98 3.10 22.14
CA VAL A 200 16.00 3.27 20.69
C VAL A 200 15.64 4.70 20.32
N SER A 201 16.49 5.33 19.51
CA SER A 201 16.23 6.70 19.06
C SER A 201 14.97 6.81 18.18
N ALA A 202 14.23 7.91 18.36
CA ALA A 202 13.04 8.22 17.57
C ALA A 202 13.26 8.10 16.05
N TYR A 203 14.40 8.60 15.56
CA TYR A 203 14.80 8.44 14.15
C TYR A 203 14.79 6.96 13.69
N ARG A 204 15.36 6.04 14.49
CA ARG A 204 15.38 4.60 14.13
C ARG A 204 13.97 4.03 14.13
N LEU A 205 13.12 4.40 15.10
CA LEU A 205 11.74 3.95 15.22
C LEU A 205 10.87 4.44 14.04
N ARG A 206 10.95 5.74 13.69
CA ARG A 206 10.25 6.31 12.51
C ARG A 206 10.68 5.62 11.22
N LYS A 207 11.98 5.33 11.08
CA LYS A 207 12.53 4.64 9.91
C LYS A 207 12.03 3.18 9.82
N ALA A 208 11.95 2.49 10.96
CA ALA A 208 11.34 1.16 11.04
C ALA A 208 9.86 1.19 10.62
N ALA A 209 9.09 2.19 11.08
CA ALA A 209 7.69 2.38 10.68
C ALA A 209 7.52 2.62 9.18
N LEU A 210 8.39 3.43 8.55
CA LEU A 210 8.42 3.56 7.08
C LEU A 210 8.74 2.23 6.40
N GLY A 211 9.65 1.43 6.97
CA GLY A 211 9.95 0.08 6.51
C GLY A 211 8.72 -0.82 6.52
N LEU A 212 8.02 -0.89 7.65
CA LEU A 212 6.76 -1.64 7.82
C LEU A 212 5.69 -1.18 6.83
N ARG A 213 5.55 0.14 6.62
CA ARG A 213 4.62 0.72 5.64
C ARG A 213 4.96 0.28 4.21
N LYS A 214 6.23 0.36 3.82
CA LYS A 214 6.70 -0.04 2.47
C LYS A 214 6.53 -1.54 2.25
N ALA A 215 6.75 -2.35 3.28
CA ALA A 215 6.47 -3.78 3.29
C ALA A 215 4.96 -4.12 3.40
N ARG A 216 4.08 -3.11 3.45
CA ARG A 216 2.61 -3.26 3.61
C ARG A 216 2.20 -4.02 4.87
N ARG A 217 3.05 -4.04 5.90
CA ARG A 217 2.80 -4.69 7.20
C ARG A 217 1.90 -3.87 8.13
N LEU A 218 1.86 -2.55 7.95
CA LEU A 218 0.95 -1.65 8.70
C LEU A 218 -0.47 -1.57 8.12
N ARG A 219 -0.83 -2.45 7.18
CA ARG A 219 -2.21 -2.47 6.69
C ARG A 219 -3.13 -2.80 7.86
N PRO A 220 -4.21 -2.03 8.10
CA PRO A 220 -5.16 -2.32 9.17
C PRO A 220 -5.50 -3.79 9.11
N GLU A 221 -5.48 -4.46 10.26
CA GLU A 221 -6.02 -5.80 10.34
C GLU A 221 -7.45 -5.69 9.85
N LEU A 222 -7.64 -6.24 8.67
CA LEU A 222 -8.84 -6.12 7.91
C LEU A 222 -10.03 -6.69 8.70
N ALA A 223 -9.75 -7.62 9.63
CA ALA A 223 -10.66 -8.08 10.67
C ALA A 223 -11.29 -6.94 11.49
N VAL A 224 -10.50 -5.94 11.94
CA VAL A 224 -10.96 -4.81 12.74
C VAL A 224 -11.91 -3.91 11.93
N ARG A 225 -11.57 -3.61 10.68
CA ARG A 225 -12.45 -2.79 9.80
C ARG A 225 -13.75 -3.47 9.40
N VAL A 226 -13.78 -4.81 9.39
CA VAL A 226 -14.92 -5.58 8.89
C VAL A 226 -15.98 -5.79 9.96
N ALA A 227 -15.61 -5.73 11.24
CA ALA A 227 -16.58 -5.71 12.33
C ALA A 227 -17.56 -4.53 12.17
N ASP A 228 -17.07 -3.35 11.79
CA ASP A 228 -17.87 -2.13 11.59
C ASP A 228 -18.76 -2.15 10.33
N TRP A 229 -18.65 -3.17 9.46
CA TRP A 229 -19.42 -3.23 8.20
C TRP A 229 -20.76 -3.94 8.31
N GLY A 230 -21.19 -4.28 9.54
CA GLY A 230 -22.40 -5.06 9.76
C GLY A 230 -22.35 -6.39 9.00
N LYS A 231 -21.19 -7.05 9.01
CA LYS A 231 -20.95 -8.27 8.23
C LYS A 231 -21.85 -9.41 8.75
N GLN A 232 -22.72 -9.91 7.87
CA GLN A 232 -23.44 -11.15 8.07
C GLN A 232 -22.74 -12.27 7.29
N VAL A 233 -22.56 -13.43 7.91
CA VAL A 233 -21.99 -14.61 7.26
C VAL A 233 -23.10 -15.63 6.98
N LEU A 234 -23.26 -16.01 5.71
CA LEU A 234 -24.19 -17.06 5.28
C LEU A 234 -23.40 -18.20 4.65
N THR A 235 -23.83 -19.44 4.87
CA THR A 235 -23.21 -20.61 4.24
C THR A 235 -24.30 -21.43 3.57
N LEU A 236 -24.18 -21.64 2.26
CA LEU A 236 -25.20 -22.29 1.44
C LEU A 236 -24.55 -23.29 0.47
N PRO A 237 -25.16 -24.45 0.21
CA PRO A 237 -24.73 -25.33 -0.88
C PRO A 237 -24.86 -24.64 -2.24
N ALA A 238 -23.86 -24.78 -3.10
CA ALA A 238 -23.85 -24.20 -4.44
C ALA A 238 -25.06 -24.69 -5.27
N ALA A 239 -25.43 -25.96 -5.14
CA ALA A 239 -26.59 -26.54 -5.81
C ALA A 239 -27.92 -25.86 -5.39
N LYS A 240 -28.05 -25.44 -4.12
CA LYS A 240 -29.23 -24.69 -3.66
C LYS A 240 -29.25 -23.28 -4.24
N ILE A 241 -28.11 -22.61 -4.32
CA ILE A 241 -28.01 -21.29 -4.96
C ILE A 241 -28.34 -21.37 -6.45
N ALA A 242 -27.86 -22.41 -7.15
CA ALA A 242 -28.14 -22.61 -8.57
C ALA A 242 -29.64 -22.80 -8.85
N LYS A 243 -30.33 -23.61 -8.02
CA LYS A 243 -31.79 -23.83 -8.12
C LYS A 243 -32.61 -22.64 -7.66
N SER A 244 -32.10 -21.84 -6.71
CA SER A 244 -32.82 -20.73 -6.11
C SER A 244 -31.91 -19.54 -5.83
N PRO A 245 -31.56 -18.74 -6.87
CA PRO A 245 -30.65 -17.60 -6.73
C PRO A 245 -31.14 -16.53 -5.74
N LYS A 246 -32.45 -16.45 -5.50
CA LYS A 246 -33.10 -15.53 -4.55
C LYS A 246 -32.64 -15.72 -3.10
N LEU A 247 -32.06 -16.87 -2.76
CA LEU A 247 -31.48 -17.13 -1.44
C LEU A 247 -30.24 -16.27 -1.15
N VAL A 248 -29.59 -15.76 -2.20
CA VAL A 248 -28.44 -14.86 -2.07
C VAL A 248 -28.93 -13.42 -2.01
N PRO A 249 -28.56 -12.63 -0.98
CA PRO A 249 -28.88 -11.21 -0.93
C PRO A 249 -28.25 -10.42 -2.07
N ALA A 250 -29.03 -9.54 -2.72
CA ALA A 250 -28.54 -8.58 -3.71
C ALA A 250 -27.81 -7.40 -3.04
N ARG A 251 -26.70 -7.70 -2.37
CA ARG A 251 -25.91 -6.76 -1.55
C ARG A 251 -24.42 -6.85 -1.86
N PRO A 252 -23.62 -5.81 -1.52
CA PRO A 252 -22.18 -5.89 -1.61
C PRO A 252 -21.62 -6.93 -0.65
N GLY A 253 -20.58 -7.65 -1.09
CA GLY A 253 -20.02 -8.72 -0.29
C GLY A 253 -18.80 -9.40 -0.89
N VAL A 254 -18.32 -10.41 -0.17
CA VAL A 254 -17.34 -11.40 -0.64
C VAL A 254 -17.96 -12.78 -0.59
N TYR A 255 -17.68 -13.61 -1.60
CA TYR A 255 -18.11 -15.00 -1.67
C TYR A 255 -16.90 -15.92 -1.77
N ILE A 256 -17.05 -17.12 -1.20
CA ILE A 256 -15.99 -18.09 -1.01
C ILE A 256 -16.54 -19.46 -1.39
N PHE A 257 -16.07 -20.00 -2.50
CA PHE A 257 -16.31 -21.39 -2.89
C PHE A 257 -15.33 -22.29 -2.15
N ARG A 258 -15.85 -23.36 -1.53
CA ARG A 258 -15.05 -24.40 -0.87
C ARG A 258 -15.71 -25.76 -1.02
N ASP A 259 -14.91 -26.80 -0.91
CA ASP A 259 -15.37 -28.18 -0.79
C ASP A 259 -14.57 -28.91 0.30
N ARG A 260 -14.61 -30.24 0.32
CA ARG A 260 -13.86 -31.06 1.29
C ARG A 260 -12.34 -30.95 1.15
N SER A 261 -11.84 -30.55 -0.03
CA SER A 261 -10.40 -30.33 -0.28
C SER A 261 -9.91 -28.95 0.18
N GLY A 262 -10.82 -28.06 0.57
CA GLY A 262 -10.50 -26.72 1.07
C GLY A 262 -11.08 -25.60 0.20
N TYR A 263 -10.39 -24.47 0.16
CA TYR A 263 -10.87 -23.27 -0.53
C TYR A 263 -10.57 -23.34 -2.03
N LEU A 264 -11.61 -23.15 -2.83
CA LEU A 264 -11.53 -23.22 -4.29
C LEU A 264 -11.31 -21.84 -4.89
N TYR A 265 -12.17 -20.88 -4.54
CA TYR A 265 -12.15 -19.54 -5.11
C TYR A 265 -12.76 -18.51 -4.16
N ILE A 266 -12.18 -17.32 -4.11
CA ILE A 266 -12.66 -16.17 -3.34
C ILE A 266 -12.83 -14.99 -4.28
N GLY A 267 -13.99 -14.35 -4.25
CA GLY A 267 -14.30 -13.20 -5.10
C GLY A 267 -15.11 -12.13 -4.38
N GLN A 268 -15.02 -10.88 -4.82
CA GLN A 268 -15.91 -9.80 -4.35
C GLN A 268 -16.98 -9.39 -5.37
N SER A 269 -18.07 -8.79 -4.90
CA SER A 269 -19.07 -8.15 -5.76
C SER A 269 -19.76 -6.98 -5.06
N SER A 270 -20.26 -6.01 -5.85
CA SER A 270 -21.26 -5.04 -5.37
C SER A 270 -22.67 -5.64 -5.26
N ASP A 271 -22.88 -6.79 -5.90
CA ASP A 271 -24.11 -7.54 -5.93
C ASP A 271 -23.77 -9.04 -5.95
N LEU A 272 -23.86 -9.68 -4.78
CA LEU A 272 -23.55 -11.10 -4.62
C LEU A 272 -24.48 -12.00 -5.43
N GLN A 273 -25.77 -11.69 -5.49
CA GLN A 273 -26.78 -12.51 -6.18
C GLN A 273 -26.46 -12.61 -7.68
N ARG A 274 -26.29 -11.47 -8.34
CA ARG A 274 -25.97 -11.42 -9.77
C ARG A 274 -24.63 -12.10 -10.06
N ARG A 275 -23.61 -11.89 -9.22
CA ARG A 275 -22.27 -12.44 -9.44
C ARG A 275 -22.23 -13.95 -9.27
N LEU A 276 -22.92 -14.51 -8.28
CA LEU A 276 -22.97 -15.95 -8.06
C LEU A 276 -23.82 -16.67 -9.11
N ALA A 277 -24.93 -16.08 -9.54
CA ALA A 277 -25.70 -16.60 -10.66
C ALA A 277 -24.81 -16.76 -11.90
N LYS A 278 -23.99 -15.74 -12.22
CA LYS A 278 -23.02 -15.82 -13.32
C LYS A 278 -22.01 -16.96 -13.13
N HIS A 279 -21.46 -17.15 -11.93
CA HIS A 279 -20.50 -18.23 -11.68
C HIS A 279 -21.11 -19.63 -11.79
N LEU A 280 -22.35 -19.82 -11.37
CA LEU A 280 -23.01 -21.12 -11.35
C LEU A 280 -23.68 -21.50 -12.68
N ASP A 281 -24.03 -20.51 -13.51
CA ASP A 281 -24.55 -20.75 -14.87
C ASP A 281 -23.40 -20.91 -15.88
N ARG A 282 -22.59 -19.86 -16.05
CA ARG A 282 -21.42 -19.84 -16.96
C ARG A 282 -20.30 -18.97 -16.38
N SER A 283 -19.49 -19.57 -15.53
CA SER A 283 -18.37 -18.87 -14.88
C SER A 283 -17.43 -18.25 -15.91
N ASP A 284 -17.14 -16.95 -15.73
CA ASP A 284 -16.13 -16.22 -16.52
C ASP A 284 -14.69 -16.60 -16.15
N ARG A 285 -14.51 -17.51 -15.19
CA ARG A 285 -13.24 -18.12 -14.81
C ARG A 285 -13.20 -19.55 -15.34
N SER A 286 -12.39 -19.79 -16.38
CA SER A 286 -12.27 -21.07 -17.07
C SER A 286 -11.88 -22.23 -16.14
N SER A 287 -10.92 -22.02 -15.24
CA SER A 287 -10.48 -23.04 -14.27
C SER A 287 -11.59 -23.44 -13.29
N LEU A 288 -12.34 -22.46 -12.78
CA LEU A 288 -13.47 -22.71 -11.89
C LEU A 288 -14.66 -23.34 -12.64
N ALA A 289 -14.91 -22.91 -13.88
CA ALA A 289 -15.95 -23.48 -14.74
C ALA A 289 -15.68 -24.96 -15.03
N ALA A 290 -14.44 -25.29 -15.42
CA ALA A 290 -14.00 -26.67 -15.63
C ALA A 290 -14.12 -27.51 -14.35
N TYR A 291 -13.85 -26.92 -13.18
CA TYR A 291 -14.04 -27.59 -11.90
C TYR A 291 -15.51 -27.92 -11.64
N PHE A 292 -16.43 -26.97 -11.85
CA PHE A 292 -17.86 -27.20 -11.67
C PHE A 292 -18.43 -28.19 -12.69
N ALA A 293 -17.89 -28.26 -13.90
CA ALA A 293 -18.32 -29.24 -14.91
C ALA A 293 -17.82 -30.67 -14.63
N SER A 294 -16.68 -30.82 -13.95
CA SER A 294 -16.05 -32.12 -13.68
C SER A 294 -16.43 -32.73 -12.33
N ARG A 295 -17.12 -31.98 -11.46
CA ARG A 295 -17.55 -32.40 -10.12
C ARG A 295 -19.04 -32.13 -9.94
N ALA A 296 -19.69 -32.96 -9.15
CA ALA A 296 -21.04 -32.70 -8.69
C ALA A 296 -21.07 -31.38 -7.88
N VAL A 297 -21.83 -30.38 -8.34
CA VAL A 297 -22.01 -29.07 -7.67
C VAL A 297 -22.57 -29.25 -6.25
N GLU A 298 -23.13 -30.43 -5.96
CA GLU A 298 -23.64 -30.86 -4.66
C GLU A 298 -22.59 -30.85 -3.54
N ASP A 299 -21.31 -31.09 -3.85
CA ASP A 299 -20.23 -31.11 -2.84
C ASP A 299 -19.63 -29.71 -2.56
N ILE A 300 -20.09 -28.69 -3.27
CA ILE A 300 -19.55 -27.33 -3.19
C ILE A 300 -20.40 -26.49 -2.25
N THR A 301 -19.73 -25.85 -1.29
CA THR A 301 -20.33 -24.89 -0.37
C THR A 301 -19.87 -23.48 -0.71
N VAL A 302 -20.80 -22.53 -0.63
CA VAL A 302 -20.54 -21.10 -0.80
C VAL A 302 -20.74 -20.39 0.54
N GLU A 303 -19.67 -19.82 1.06
CA GLU A 303 -19.71 -18.91 2.20
C GLU A 303 -19.78 -17.46 1.69
N LEU A 304 -20.75 -16.70 2.18
CA LEU A 304 -21.05 -15.33 1.80
C LEU A 304 -20.78 -14.42 2.98
N HIS A 305 -19.95 -13.41 2.78
CA HIS A 305 -19.78 -12.30 3.71
C HIS A 305 -20.55 -11.13 3.14
N VAL A 306 -21.78 -10.97 3.62
CA VAL A 306 -22.72 -9.94 3.19
C VAL A 306 -22.48 -8.69 4.02
N PHE A 307 -22.29 -7.54 3.38
CA PHE A 307 -22.04 -6.29 4.07
C PHE A 307 -23.25 -5.37 4.08
N ASP A 308 -23.33 -4.48 5.05
CA ASP A 308 -24.27 -3.35 5.05
C ASP A 308 -24.07 -2.49 3.77
N PRO A 309 -25.12 -2.25 2.95
CA PRO A 309 -25.02 -1.38 1.77
C PRO A 309 -24.60 0.05 2.09
N GLN A 310 -24.86 0.52 3.32
CA GLN A 310 -24.47 1.84 3.80
C GLN A 310 -23.04 1.87 4.37
N SER A 311 -22.43 0.72 4.66
CA SER A 311 -21.06 0.66 5.15
C SER A 311 -20.04 1.06 4.08
N LYS A 312 -18.79 1.30 4.53
CA LYS A 312 -17.64 1.51 3.64
C LYS A 312 -17.37 0.32 2.70
N ALA A 313 -17.92 -0.86 2.99
CA ALA A 313 -17.82 -2.02 2.11
C ALA A 313 -18.58 -1.85 0.79
N ARG A 314 -19.39 -0.79 0.61
CA ARG A 314 -19.93 -0.42 -0.70
C ARG A 314 -18.86 0.02 -1.70
N LEU A 315 -17.71 0.49 -1.21
CA LEU A 315 -16.57 0.89 -2.03
C LEU A 315 -15.82 -0.33 -2.54
N ALA A 316 -15.57 -0.39 -3.85
CA ALA A 316 -14.88 -1.52 -4.47
C ALA A 316 -13.47 -1.74 -3.92
N GLU A 317 -12.74 -0.67 -3.59
CA GLU A 317 -11.41 -0.74 -2.98
C GLU A 317 -11.41 -1.48 -1.63
N MET A 318 -12.43 -1.23 -0.79
CA MET A 318 -12.53 -1.84 0.53
C MET A 318 -12.82 -3.33 0.41
N ARG A 319 -13.73 -3.73 -0.49
CA ARG A 319 -13.99 -5.16 -0.75
C ARG A 319 -12.79 -5.86 -1.39
N ARG A 320 -12.07 -5.22 -2.30
CA ARG A 320 -10.85 -5.79 -2.90
C ARG A 320 -9.75 -5.99 -1.87
N ALA A 321 -9.59 -5.05 -0.93
CA ALA A 321 -8.70 -5.24 0.19
C ALA A 321 -9.14 -6.47 1.02
N TYR A 322 -10.45 -6.59 1.27
CA TYR A 322 -11.01 -7.71 2.04
C TYR A 322 -10.78 -9.08 1.38
N GLU A 323 -11.11 -9.16 0.10
CA GLU A 323 -10.85 -10.29 -0.78
C GLU A 323 -9.36 -10.66 -0.81
N SER A 324 -8.46 -9.69 -0.97
CA SER A 324 -7.01 -9.94 -1.05
C SER A 324 -6.45 -10.60 0.22
N GLU A 325 -6.93 -10.16 1.38
CA GLU A 325 -6.54 -10.73 2.67
C GLU A 325 -7.09 -12.14 2.90
N LEU A 326 -8.33 -12.39 2.48
CA LEU A 326 -8.92 -13.73 2.51
C LEU A 326 -8.18 -14.67 1.56
N ILE A 327 -7.80 -14.22 0.36
CA ILE A 327 -6.97 -15.00 -0.57
C ILE A 327 -5.62 -15.32 0.06
N ARG A 328 -4.95 -14.32 0.67
CA ARG A 328 -3.65 -14.49 1.32
C ARG A 328 -3.70 -15.52 2.46
N SER A 329 -4.73 -15.44 3.31
CA SER A 329 -4.88 -16.30 4.49
C SER A 329 -5.38 -17.71 4.15
N ARG A 330 -6.32 -17.83 3.20
CA ARG A 330 -7.01 -19.09 2.88
C ARG A 330 -6.42 -19.85 1.69
N LYS A 331 -5.52 -19.22 0.93
CA LYS A 331 -4.79 -19.80 -0.22
C LYS A 331 -5.69 -20.62 -1.17
N PRO A 332 -6.77 -20.03 -1.71
CA PRO A 332 -7.71 -20.75 -2.56
C PRO A 332 -7.07 -21.21 -3.88
N ARG A 333 -7.41 -22.42 -4.33
CA ARG A 333 -6.78 -23.12 -5.46
C ARG A 333 -6.85 -22.39 -6.80
N PHE A 334 -7.95 -21.67 -7.07
CA PHE A 334 -8.25 -21.07 -8.37
C PHE A 334 -8.14 -19.54 -8.38
N ASN A 335 -7.73 -18.91 -7.28
CA ASN A 335 -7.31 -17.51 -7.34
C ASN A 335 -5.89 -17.47 -7.87
N ILE A 336 -5.71 -16.84 -9.02
CA ILE A 336 -4.37 -16.48 -9.49
C ILE A 336 -3.83 -15.46 -8.48
N ALA A 337 -2.81 -15.86 -7.72
CA ALA A 337 -2.07 -14.92 -6.89
C ALA A 337 -1.48 -13.85 -7.83
N PRO A 338 -1.76 -12.56 -7.59
CA PRO A 338 -1.20 -11.48 -8.41
C PRO A 338 0.32 -11.37 -8.27
#